data_AF-A0A9W4S8F5-F1
#
_entry.id   AF-A0A9W4S8F5-F1
#
_cell.length_a   1.000
_cell.length_b   1.000
_cell.length_c   1.000
_cell.angle_alpha   90.00
_cell.angle_beta   90.00
_cell.angle_gamma   90.00
#
_symmetry.space_group_name_H-M   'P 1'
#
loop_
_entity.id
_entity.type
_entity.pdbx_description
1 polymer ?
#
loop_
_entity_poly.entity_id
_entity_poly.type
_entity_poly.pdbx_seq_one_letter_code
_entity_poly.pdbx_strand_id
1 'polypeptide(L)'
;MKSFTTSAALLLPAAQVAMAAFADDCANFAKSFAYENTTVWFTNVEPAGANLTFPERHPTCSGTSQVVDVELCRVSMLVTTGATSNISLEAWLPSNWTGRFLSTGNGGTGGCIQYEDMAYATSRGFATVGANNGHNGTVGEPFYNNPGVIEDFAYRSLHTGVVVGKNVTKAFYGKEHTRSYYLGCSTGGRQGFKEAQDFPDDFDGIVAGAPAFSFNNLTSWSGHFLLATGTEGSPTFLSKDQWALVVKDVLTQCDGLDGHVDGIIEDPDLCQYRPESLICGAGNSTSCLTGTQAETVRSVFSDVYG
;
A
#
# COMPACT_ATOMS: atom_id res chain seq x y z
N MET A 1 1.38 -46.99 60.41
CA MET A 1 1.96 -46.51 59.14
C MET A 1 0.86 -46.47 58.09
N LYS A 2 0.27 -45.30 57.84
CA LYS A 2 -0.58 -45.05 56.66
C LYS A 2 0.06 -43.87 55.93
N SER A 3 0.63 -44.15 54.78
CA SER A 3 1.30 -43.16 53.93
C SER A 3 0.22 -42.37 53.19
N PHE A 4 0.18 -41.05 53.40
CA PHE A 4 -0.60 -40.13 52.57
C PHE A 4 0.31 -39.65 51.43
N THR A 5 0.08 -40.14 50.22
CA THR A 5 0.63 -39.57 48.99
C THR A 5 -0.22 -38.35 48.61
N THR A 6 0.27 -37.16 48.95
CA THR A 6 -0.21 -35.89 48.37
C THR A 6 0.35 -35.75 46.96
N SER A 7 -0.49 -35.96 45.94
CA SER A 7 -0.20 -35.50 44.58
C SER A 7 -0.29 -33.97 44.54
N ALA A 8 0.85 -33.31 44.39
CA ALA A 8 0.91 -31.90 44.07
C ALA A 8 0.55 -31.73 42.59
N ALA A 9 -0.65 -31.22 42.31
CA ALA A 9 -1.00 -30.74 40.97
C ALA A 9 -0.24 -29.43 40.71
N LEU A 10 0.71 -29.45 39.77
CA LEU A 10 1.33 -28.24 39.25
C LEU A 10 0.28 -27.41 38.51
N LEU A 11 -0.21 -26.35 39.15
CA LEU A 11 -1.03 -25.32 38.52
C LEU A 11 -0.11 -24.40 37.72
N LEU A 12 -0.08 -24.57 36.39
CA LEU A 12 0.52 -23.59 35.49
C LEU A 12 -0.33 -22.30 35.50
N PRO A 13 0.27 -21.11 35.52
CA PRO A 13 -0.46 -19.84 35.45
C PRO A 13 -1.18 -19.70 34.10
N ALA A 14 -2.44 -19.22 34.13
CA ALA A 14 -3.34 -19.14 32.97
C ALA A 14 -2.75 -18.37 31.76
N ALA A 15 -1.89 -17.39 31.99
CA ALA A 15 -1.20 -16.65 30.93
C ALA A 15 -0.23 -17.53 30.13
N GLN A 16 0.46 -18.47 30.77
CA GLN A 16 1.33 -19.44 30.09
C GLN A 16 0.53 -20.44 29.27
N VAL A 17 -0.67 -20.83 29.76
CA VAL A 17 -1.57 -21.73 29.03
C VAL A 17 -2.16 -21.05 27.78
N ALA A 18 -2.54 -19.76 27.88
CA ALA A 18 -3.08 -19.01 26.75
C ALA A 18 -2.03 -18.73 25.65
N MET A 19 -0.78 -18.40 26.02
CA MET A 19 0.32 -18.25 25.05
C MET A 19 0.66 -19.56 24.33
N ALA A 20 0.70 -20.68 25.06
CA ALA A 20 0.93 -22.00 24.47
C ALA A 20 -0.18 -22.39 23.47
N ALA A 21 -1.45 -22.10 23.81
CA ALA A 21 -2.58 -22.36 22.93
C ALA A 21 -2.51 -21.57 21.61
N PHE A 22 -2.20 -20.28 21.65
CA PHE A 22 -2.08 -19.46 20.44
C PHE A 22 -0.96 -19.95 19.51
N ALA A 23 0.19 -20.32 20.08
CA ALA A 23 1.31 -20.82 19.31
C ALA A 23 1.00 -22.17 18.65
N ASP A 24 0.34 -23.07 19.38
CA ASP A 24 -0.11 -24.37 18.87
C ASP A 24 -1.20 -24.20 17.78
N ASP A 25 -2.16 -23.30 17.98
CA ASP A 25 -3.20 -22.99 16.99
C ASP A 25 -2.56 -22.50 15.68
N CYS A 26 -1.59 -21.57 15.76
CA CYS A 26 -0.86 -21.09 14.60
C CYS A 26 -0.04 -22.18 13.90
N ALA A 27 0.71 -22.98 14.65
CA ALA A 27 1.53 -24.05 14.09
C ALA A 27 0.68 -25.13 13.39
N ASN A 28 -0.56 -25.35 13.85
CA ASN A 28 -1.48 -26.32 13.27
C ASN A 28 -2.40 -25.72 12.20
N PHE A 29 -2.46 -24.39 12.06
CA PHE A 29 -3.37 -23.73 11.13
C PHE A 29 -3.11 -24.13 9.68
N ALA A 30 -1.85 -24.23 9.24
CA ALA A 30 -1.51 -24.65 7.88
C ALA A 30 -2.06 -26.03 7.49
N LYS A 31 -2.25 -26.94 8.46
CA LYS A 31 -2.75 -28.30 8.23
C LYS A 31 -4.27 -28.38 8.28
N SER A 32 -4.92 -27.44 8.97
CA SER A 32 -6.36 -27.48 9.26
C SER A 32 -7.16 -26.54 8.38
N PHE A 33 -6.54 -25.46 7.89
CA PHE A 33 -7.20 -24.54 6.96
C PHE A 33 -7.18 -25.08 5.54
N ALA A 34 -8.37 -25.20 4.95
CA ALA A 34 -8.57 -25.49 3.54
C ALA A 34 -9.59 -24.51 2.99
N TYR A 35 -9.26 -23.89 1.86
CA TYR A 35 -10.14 -23.00 1.13
C TYR A 35 -9.92 -23.18 -0.37
N GLU A 36 -10.95 -22.91 -1.17
CA GLU A 36 -10.91 -23.14 -2.61
C GLU A 36 -9.73 -22.38 -3.26
N ASN A 37 -9.05 -23.03 -4.20
CA ASN A 37 -7.92 -22.48 -4.96
C ASN A 37 -6.78 -21.90 -4.11
N THR A 38 -6.70 -22.28 -2.83
CA THR A 38 -5.76 -21.70 -1.87
C THR A 38 -4.79 -22.78 -1.39
N THR A 39 -3.50 -22.50 -1.52
CA THR A 39 -2.41 -23.31 -0.95
C THR A 39 -1.74 -22.52 0.17
N VAL A 40 -1.76 -23.04 1.39
CA VAL A 40 -1.00 -22.45 2.51
C VAL A 40 0.46 -22.93 2.40
N TRP A 41 1.40 -21.99 2.28
CA TRP A 41 2.82 -22.31 2.24
C TRP A 41 3.40 -22.54 3.63
N PHE A 42 3.10 -21.63 4.55
CA PHE A 42 3.54 -21.76 5.94
C PHE A 42 2.64 -20.96 6.89
N THR A 43 2.70 -21.34 8.16
CA THR A 43 2.19 -20.57 9.29
C THR A 43 3.27 -20.46 10.36
N ASN A 44 3.59 -19.23 10.75
CA ASN A 44 4.63 -18.94 11.74
C ASN A 44 4.07 -18.08 12.86
N VAL A 45 4.43 -18.42 14.10
CA VAL A 45 4.21 -17.53 15.24
C VAL A 45 5.34 -16.51 15.25
N GLU A 46 4.99 -15.24 15.17
CA GLU A 46 5.93 -14.13 15.22
C GLU A 46 5.75 -13.40 16.56
N PRO A 47 6.76 -13.36 17.44
CA PRO A 47 6.63 -12.69 18.73
C PRO A 47 6.66 -11.16 18.56
N ALA A 48 6.09 -10.45 19.54
CA ALA A 48 6.19 -9.00 19.61
C ALA A 48 7.66 -8.54 19.59
N GLY A 49 7.97 -7.55 18.74
CA GLY A 49 9.31 -7.03 18.52
C GLY A 49 10.16 -7.84 17.52
N ALA A 50 9.61 -8.91 16.92
CA ALA A 50 10.33 -9.66 15.89
C ALA A 50 10.60 -8.79 14.65
N ASN A 51 11.81 -8.89 14.10
CA ASN A 51 12.16 -8.27 12.82
C ASN A 51 12.05 -9.32 11.71
N LEU A 52 10.92 -9.32 11.01
CA LEU A 52 10.64 -10.24 9.92
C LEU A 52 11.51 -9.89 8.72
N THR A 53 12.07 -10.90 8.06
CA THR A 53 12.78 -10.72 6.79
C THR A 53 12.01 -11.37 5.65
N PHE A 54 12.13 -10.80 4.44
CA PHE A 54 11.40 -11.25 3.26
C PHE A 54 12.37 -11.63 2.13
N PRO A 55 13.10 -12.75 2.25
CA PRO A 55 14.13 -13.13 1.26
C PRO A 55 13.56 -13.39 -0.14
N GLU A 56 12.31 -13.85 -0.23
CA GLU A 56 11.62 -14.11 -1.49
C GLU A 56 11.00 -12.86 -2.14
N ARG A 57 11.13 -11.69 -1.49
CA ARG A 57 10.57 -10.43 -2.01
C ARG A 57 11.36 -9.99 -3.24
N HIS A 58 10.65 -9.51 -4.26
CA HIS A 58 11.29 -9.01 -5.48
C HIS A 58 12.23 -7.83 -5.16
N PRO A 59 13.46 -7.78 -5.71
CA PRO A 59 14.47 -6.76 -5.36
C PRO A 59 14.05 -5.31 -5.58
N THR A 60 13.06 -5.06 -6.45
CA THR A 60 12.55 -3.71 -6.71
C THR A 60 11.48 -3.25 -5.71
N CYS A 61 10.95 -4.14 -4.88
CA CYS A 61 10.04 -3.77 -3.80
C CYS A 61 10.84 -3.18 -2.63
N SER A 62 10.40 -2.04 -2.10
CA SER A 62 10.98 -1.44 -0.89
C SER A 62 10.77 -2.32 0.35
N GLY A 63 11.64 -2.17 1.35
CA GLY A 63 11.55 -2.85 2.64
C GLY A 63 11.91 -4.33 2.54
N THR A 64 13.14 -4.69 2.94
CA THR A 64 13.59 -6.10 3.02
C THR A 64 13.24 -6.76 4.35
N SER A 65 12.84 -5.96 5.33
CA SER A 65 12.44 -6.40 6.66
C SER A 65 11.36 -5.50 7.26
N GLN A 66 10.61 -6.04 8.21
CA GLN A 66 9.57 -5.30 8.94
C GLN A 66 9.52 -5.75 10.39
N VAL A 67 9.52 -4.80 11.33
CA VAL A 67 9.30 -5.08 12.75
C VAL A 67 7.79 -5.21 13.01
N VAL A 68 7.40 -6.21 13.79
CA VAL A 68 6.01 -6.39 14.24
C VAL A 68 5.90 -6.06 15.72
N ASP A 69 4.96 -5.18 16.10
CA ASP A 69 4.86 -4.65 17.47
C ASP A 69 4.13 -5.60 18.44
N VAL A 70 3.38 -6.57 17.91
CA VAL A 70 2.54 -7.49 18.67
C VAL A 70 2.81 -8.93 18.24
N GLU A 71 2.52 -9.88 19.12
CA GLU A 71 2.52 -11.29 18.78
C GLU A 71 1.41 -11.59 17.77
N LEU A 72 1.75 -12.31 16.70
CA LEU A 72 0.82 -12.66 15.63
C LEU A 72 1.11 -14.03 15.04
N CYS A 73 0.09 -14.61 14.41
CA CYS A 73 0.25 -15.74 13.50
C CYS A 73 0.33 -15.20 12.07
N ARG A 74 1.46 -15.41 11.43
CA ARG A 74 1.71 -15.06 10.03
C ARG A 74 1.36 -16.27 9.16
N VAL A 75 0.38 -16.09 8.29
CA VAL A 75 -0.07 -17.10 7.32
C VAL A 75 0.32 -16.62 5.93
N SER A 76 1.08 -17.42 5.18
CA SER A 76 1.46 -17.12 3.79
C SER A 76 0.80 -18.12 2.84
N MET A 77 0.20 -17.60 1.78
CA MET A 77 -0.66 -18.37 0.87
C MET A 77 -0.39 -18.01 -0.58
N LEU A 78 -0.62 -19.00 -1.45
CA LEU A 78 -0.83 -18.82 -2.88
C LEU A 78 -2.31 -19.02 -3.18
N VAL A 79 -2.95 -18.07 -3.85
CA VAL A 79 -4.34 -18.20 -4.30
C VAL A 79 -4.38 -18.15 -5.83
N THR A 80 -4.83 -19.23 -6.46
CA THR A 80 -5.00 -19.27 -7.92
C THR A 80 -6.26 -18.47 -8.31
N THR A 81 -6.08 -17.45 -9.14
CA THR A 81 -7.16 -16.54 -9.58
C THR A 81 -7.65 -16.85 -10.99
N GLY A 82 -6.87 -17.60 -11.76
CA GLY A 82 -7.21 -18.04 -13.11
C GLY A 82 -6.21 -19.05 -13.65
N ALA A 83 -6.41 -19.50 -14.90
CA ALA A 83 -5.54 -20.50 -15.52
C ALA A 83 -4.07 -20.03 -15.69
N THR A 84 -3.85 -18.72 -15.77
CA THR A 84 -2.53 -18.09 -16.00
C THR A 84 -2.20 -17.02 -14.96
N SER A 85 -2.91 -16.97 -13.84
CA SER A 85 -2.77 -15.93 -12.82
C SER A 85 -2.97 -16.47 -11.40
N ASN A 86 -2.28 -15.86 -10.45
CA ASN A 86 -2.34 -16.18 -9.03
C ASN A 86 -1.85 -14.99 -8.22
N ILE A 87 -2.19 -14.98 -6.93
CA ILE A 87 -1.73 -13.98 -5.98
C ILE A 87 -0.98 -14.66 -4.83
N SER A 88 0.11 -14.03 -4.39
CA SER A 88 0.67 -14.27 -3.07
C SER A 88 -0.11 -13.41 -2.08
N LEU A 89 -0.69 -14.05 -1.08
CA LEU A 89 -1.51 -13.43 -0.03
C LEU A 89 -0.89 -13.73 1.33
N GLU A 90 -0.72 -12.71 2.15
CA GLU A 90 -0.41 -12.90 3.56
C GLU A 90 -1.57 -12.45 4.45
N ALA A 91 -1.80 -13.20 5.53
CA ALA A 91 -2.68 -12.84 6.62
C ALA A 91 -1.90 -12.81 7.94
N TRP A 92 -1.93 -11.68 8.63
CA TRP A 92 -1.31 -11.47 9.93
C TRP A 92 -2.42 -11.39 10.98
N LEU A 93 -2.45 -12.40 11.86
CA LEU A 93 -3.53 -12.63 12.82
C LEU A 93 -3.00 -12.38 14.23
N PRO A 94 -3.19 -11.19 14.82
CA PRO A 94 -2.64 -10.87 16.13
C PRO A 94 -3.27 -11.70 17.26
N SER A 95 -2.51 -12.00 18.31
CA SER A 95 -3.06 -12.63 19.51
C SER A 95 -4.00 -11.69 20.29
N ASN A 96 -3.78 -10.38 20.21
CA ASN A 96 -4.64 -9.34 20.78
C ASN A 96 -5.74 -8.84 19.83
N TRP A 97 -6.37 -9.76 19.09
CA TRP A 97 -7.38 -9.42 18.09
C TRP A 97 -8.61 -8.69 18.66
N THR A 98 -8.92 -7.53 18.09
CA THR A 98 -10.06 -6.69 18.50
C THR A 98 -11.40 -7.14 17.93
N GLY A 99 -11.40 -8.18 17.08
CA GLY A 99 -12.56 -8.58 16.31
C GLY A 99 -12.69 -7.88 14.95
N ARG A 100 -11.74 -7.03 14.55
CA ARG A 100 -11.79 -6.27 13.28
C ARG A 100 -10.91 -6.91 12.21
N PHE A 101 -11.38 -6.88 10.97
CA PHE A 101 -10.63 -7.30 9.79
C PHE A 101 -10.13 -6.07 9.03
N LEU A 102 -8.95 -6.14 8.42
CA LEU A 102 -8.42 -5.09 7.54
C LEU A 102 -7.71 -5.67 6.31
N SER A 103 -7.91 -5.06 5.14
CA SER A 103 -7.05 -5.28 3.97
C SER A 103 -6.19 -4.05 3.69
N THR A 104 -4.91 -4.27 3.36
CA THR A 104 -4.03 -3.25 2.80
C THR A 104 -4.12 -3.23 1.27
N GLY A 105 -3.40 -2.30 0.63
CA GLY A 105 -3.31 -2.18 -0.82
C GLY A 105 -1.88 -2.28 -1.36
N ASN A 106 -1.67 -1.72 -2.54
CA ASN A 106 -0.38 -1.68 -3.23
C ASN A 106 -0.01 -0.27 -3.71
N GLY A 107 1.19 -0.11 -4.27
CA GLY A 107 1.70 1.15 -4.83
C GLY A 107 2.16 1.01 -6.29
N GLY A 108 1.98 2.09 -7.07
CA GLY A 108 2.36 2.14 -8.50
C GLY A 108 1.75 1.00 -9.33
N THR A 109 2.51 0.52 -10.32
CA THR A 109 2.18 -0.71 -11.07
C THR A 109 2.69 -1.98 -10.37
N GLY A 110 2.90 -1.89 -9.05
CA GLY A 110 3.60 -2.90 -8.30
C GLY A 110 2.73 -4.04 -7.81
N GLY A 111 3.39 -5.18 -7.66
CA GLY A 111 2.94 -6.37 -6.95
C GLY A 111 3.73 -6.59 -5.67
N CYS A 112 3.86 -5.51 -4.88
CA CYS A 112 4.58 -5.54 -3.61
C CYS A 112 3.55 -5.48 -2.47
N ILE A 113 3.55 -6.49 -1.60
CA ILE A 113 2.80 -6.44 -0.34
C ILE A 113 3.37 -5.31 0.52
N GLN A 114 2.52 -4.43 1.04
CA GLN A 114 2.91 -3.34 1.94
C GLN A 114 2.95 -3.83 3.39
N TYR A 115 4.06 -4.47 3.75
CA TYR A 115 4.26 -5.07 5.08
C TYR A 115 4.26 -4.02 6.20
N GLU A 116 4.70 -2.80 5.90
CA GLU A 116 4.65 -1.65 6.80
C GLU A 116 3.20 -1.33 7.23
N ASP A 117 2.26 -1.34 6.29
CA ASP A 117 0.84 -1.10 6.56
C ASP A 117 0.20 -2.30 7.27
N MET A 118 0.63 -3.53 6.94
CA MET A 118 0.19 -4.72 7.66
C MET A 118 0.64 -4.70 9.12
N ALA A 119 1.89 -4.30 9.39
CA ALA A 119 2.40 -4.13 10.74
C ALA A 119 1.64 -3.03 11.49
N TYR A 120 1.40 -1.88 10.83
CA TYR A 120 0.64 -0.77 11.39
C TYR A 120 -0.78 -1.16 11.81
N ALA A 121 -1.49 -1.91 10.96
CA ALA A 121 -2.84 -2.35 11.26
C ALA A 121 -2.85 -3.46 12.33
N THR A 122 -1.93 -4.42 12.23
CA THR A 122 -1.84 -5.52 13.19
C THR A 122 -1.49 -5.03 14.59
N SER A 123 -0.65 -4.00 14.74
CA SER A 123 -0.36 -3.39 16.05
C SER A 123 -1.57 -2.71 16.71
N ARG A 124 -2.64 -2.45 15.94
CA ARG A 124 -3.94 -1.97 16.41
C ARG A 124 -4.97 -3.11 16.60
N GLY A 125 -4.52 -4.35 16.53
CA GLY A 125 -5.32 -5.55 16.77
C GLY A 125 -6.29 -5.89 15.65
N PHE A 126 -5.99 -5.51 14.40
CA PHE A 126 -6.71 -5.96 13.22
C PHE A 126 -6.15 -7.29 12.72
N ALA A 127 -7.02 -8.23 12.35
CA ALA A 127 -6.63 -9.35 11.48
C ALA A 127 -6.42 -8.77 10.09
N THR A 128 -5.17 -8.73 9.63
CA THR A 128 -4.78 -7.91 8.49
C THR A 128 -4.31 -8.77 7.33
N VAL A 129 -4.75 -8.46 6.10
CA VAL A 129 -4.27 -9.11 4.88
C VAL A 129 -3.61 -8.13 3.92
N GLY A 130 -2.71 -8.66 3.09
CA GLY A 130 -2.10 -7.94 1.98
C GLY A 130 -1.71 -8.91 0.86
N ALA A 131 -1.96 -8.53 -0.39
CA ALA A 131 -1.68 -9.35 -1.56
C ALA A 131 -0.67 -8.67 -2.51
N ASN A 132 -0.01 -9.46 -3.35
CA ASN A 132 0.96 -8.98 -4.33
C ASN A 132 0.32 -8.50 -5.65
N ASN A 133 -0.98 -8.19 -5.69
CA ASN A 133 -1.62 -7.59 -6.85
C ASN A 133 -1.60 -8.42 -8.16
N GLY A 134 -1.23 -9.71 -8.10
CA GLY A 134 -1.17 -10.62 -9.25
C GLY A 134 0.21 -10.86 -9.84
N HIS A 135 1.25 -10.17 -9.35
CA HIS A 135 2.63 -10.33 -9.84
C HIS A 135 3.66 -9.92 -8.79
N ASN A 136 4.95 -10.03 -9.10
CA ASN A 136 6.03 -9.60 -8.20
C ASN A 136 6.82 -8.45 -8.84
N GLY A 137 7.25 -7.50 -8.01
CA GLY A 137 8.06 -6.36 -8.45
C GLY A 137 7.24 -5.11 -8.75
N THR A 138 7.88 -4.09 -9.30
CA THR A 138 7.31 -2.73 -9.44
C THR A 138 6.97 -2.35 -10.88
N VAL A 139 7.33 -3.21 -11.83
CA VAL A 139 7.18 -2.95 -13.27
C VAL A 139 5.97 -3.71 -13.84
N GLY A 140 5.39 -3.16 -14.91
CA GLY A 140 4.23 -3.75 -15.60
C GLY A 140 4.57 -4.80 -16.66
N GLU A 141 5.82 -5.27 -16.74
CA GLU A 141 6.19 -6.37 -17.67
C GLU A 141 5.28 -7.60 -17.53
N PRO A 142 4.90 -8.06 -16.30
CA PRO A 142 4.03 -9.22 -16.14
C PRO A 142 2.63 -9.09 -16.76
N PHE A 143 2.21 -7.87 -17.15
CA PHE A 143 0.95 -7.64 -17.85
C PHE A 143 1.01 -8.07 -19.32
N TYR A 144 2.21 -8.17 -19.91
CA TYR A 144 2.39 -8.46 -21.32
C TYR A 144 1.83 -9.83 -21.70
N ASN A 145 0.86 -9.85 -22.62
CA ASN A 145 0.15 -11.05 -23.07
C ASN A 145 -0.49 -11.88 -21.93
N ASN A 146 -0.78 -11.27 -20.77
CA ASN A 146 -1.40 -11.95 -19.65
C ASN A 146 -2.59 -11.15 -19.08
N PRO A 147 -3.79 -11.26 -19.69
CA PRO A 147 -4.98 -10.54 -19.23
C PRO A 147 -5.39 -10.94 -17.81
N GLY A 148 -5.07 -12.16 -17.35
CA GLY A 148 -5.38 -12.60 -15.99
C GLY A 148 -4.62 -11.81 -14.92
N VAL A 149 -3.36 -11.46 -15.18
CA VAL A 149 -2.56 -10.62 -14.26
C VAL A 149 -3.05 -9.16 -14.30
N ILE A 150 -3.47 -8.67 -15.47
CA ILE A 150 -4.10 -7.33 -15.57
C ILE A 150 -5.39 -7.29 -14.74
N GLU A 151 -6.19 -8.35 -14.78
CA GLU A 151 -7.44 -8.45 -14.04
C GLU A 151 -7.22 -8.50 -12.52
N ASP A 152 -6.20 -9.26 -12.08
CA ASP A 152 -5.74 -9.29 -10.69
C ASP A 152 -5.32 -7.90 -10.21
N PHE A 153 -4.52 -7.18 -11.00
CA PHE A 153 -4.12 -5.81 -10.72
C PHE A 153 -5.32 -4.85 -10.69
N ALA A 154 -6.24 -5.00 -11.64
CA ALA A 154 -7.35 -4.07 -11.82
C ALA A 154 -8.32 -4.10 -10.62
N TYR A 155 -8.64 -5.29 -10.11
CA TYR A 155 -9.56 -5.44 -8.97
C TYR A 155 -9.41 -6.78 -8.25
N ARG A 156 -9.16 -7.87 -8.98
CA ARG A 156 -9.44 -9.22 -8.48
C ARG A 156 -8.50 -9.65 -7.37
N SER A 157 -7.25 -9.20 -7.36
CA SER A 157 -6.29 -9.57 -6.30
C SER A 157 -6.76 -9.09 -4.92
N LEU A 158 -7.24 -7.84 -4.84
CA LEU A 158 -7.64 -7.24 -3.58
C LEU A 158 -8.93 -7.88 -3.07
N HIS A 159 -9.97 -7.92 -3.89
CA HIS A 159 -11.22 -8.61 -3.57
C HIS A 159 -10.99 -10.08 -3.15
N THR A 160 -10.17 -10.83 -3.89
CA THR A 160 -9.82 -12.21 -3.52
C THR A 160 -9.13 -12.27 -2.16
N GLY A 161 -8.20 -11.36 -1.89
CA GLY A 161 -7.53 -11.24 -0.60
C GLY A 161 -8.50 -10.97 0.55
N VAL A 162 -9.53 -10.15 0.33
CA VAL A 162 -10.59 -9.87 1.30
C VAL A 162 -11.42 -11.13 1.58
N VAL A 163 -11.90 -11.80 0.53
CA VAL A 163 -12.74 -12.99 0.65
C VAL A 163 -11.99 -14.12 1.36
N VAL A 164 -10.76 -14.42 0.92
CA VAL A 164 -9.93 -15.45 1.57
C VAL A 164 -9.55 -15.03 2.98
N GLY A 165 -9.17 -13.76 3.18
CA GLY A 165 -8.77 -13.20 4.47
C GLY A 165 -9.85 -13.26 5.54
N LYS A 166 -11.10 -12.95 5.18
CA LYS A 166 -12.26 -13.08 6.09
C LYS A 166 -12.48 -14.54 6.51
N ASN A 167 -12.29 -15.50 5.59
CA ASN A 167 -12.40 -16.93 5.89
C ASN A 167 -11.25 -17.43 6.77
N VAL A 168 -10.01 -17.02 6.48
CA VAL A 168 -8.84 -17.28 7.33
C VAL A 168 -9.07 -16.76 8.74
N THR A 169 -9.54 -15.52 8.86
CA THR A 169 -9.84 -14.87 10.14
C THR A 169 -10.90 -15.66 10.92
N LYS A 170 -12.02 -16.02 10.25
CA LYS A 170 -13.10 -16.80 10.87
C LYS A 170 -12.62 -18.17 11.36
N ALA A 171 -11.84 -18.86 10.53
CA ALA A 171 -11.32 -20.19 10.86
C ALA A 171 -10.33 -20.15 12.03
N PHE A 172 -9.43 -19.16 12.04
CA PHE A 172 -8.39 -19.06 13.07
C PHE A 172 -8.96 -18.67 14.45
N TYR A 173 -9.82 -17.65 14.52
CA TYR A 173 -10.37 -17.20 15.80
C TYR A 173 -11.66 -17.92 16.22
N GLY A 174 -12.17 -18.84 15.40
CA GLY A 174 -13.41 -19.57 15.65
C GLY A 174 -14.68 -18.71 15.66
N LYS A 175 -14.61 -17.45 15.21
CA LYS A 175 -15.73 -16.50 15.16
C LYS A 175 -15.57 -15.49 14.03
N GLU A 176 -16.68 -14.97 13.53
CA GLU A 176 -16.67 -13.95 12.49
C GLU A 176 -16.09 -12.62 13.00
N HIS A 177 -15.48 -11.88 12.08
CA HIS A 177 -15.11 -10.49 12.34
C HIS A 177 -16.36 -9.64 12.54
N THR A 178 -16.22 -8.58 13.33
CA THR A 178 -17.31 -7.65 13.68
C THR A 178 -17.51 -6.57 12.61
N ARG A 179 -16.40 -6.06 12.06
CA ARG A 179 -16.34 -5.04 11.00
C ARG A 179 -15.11 -5.25 10.12
N SER A 180 -15.24 -4.89 8.86
CA SER A 180 -14.24 -5.01 7.80
C SER A 180 -13.76 -3.63 7.36
N TYR A 181 -12.45 -3.42 7.27
CA TYR A 181 -11.84 -2.12 6.94
C TYR A 181 -10.84 -2.21 5.79
N TYR A 182 -10.67 -1.11 5.08
CA TYR A 182 -9.64 -0.94 4.07
C TYR A 182 -8.72 0.23 4.40
N LEU A 183 -7.42 0.07 4.18
CA LEU A 183 -6.43 1.14 4.24
C LEU A 183 -5.49 1.07 3.03
N GLY A 184 -5.44 2.14 2.23
CA GLY A 184 -4.51 2.22 1.11
C GLY A 184 -4.30 3.63 0.58
N CYS A 185 -3.14 3.87 -0.03
CA CYS A 185 -2.75 5.16 -0.62
C CYS A 185 -2.19 4.97 -2.04
N SER A 186 -2.27 5.99 -2.91
CA SER A 186 -1.85 5.92 -4.31
C SER A 186 -2.65 4.87 -5.10
N THR A 187 -2.00 3.79 -5.55
CA THR A 187 -2.71 2.66 -6.16
C THR A 187 -3.62 1.96 -5.16
N GLY A 188 -3.27 1.92 -3.88
CA GLY A 188 -4.17 1.53 -2.80
C GLY A 188 -5.37 2.45 -2.69
N GLY A 189 -5.20 3.76 -2.89
CA GLY A 189 -6.34 4.68 -2.96
C GLY A 189 -7.29 4.32 -4.10
N ARG A 190 -6.76 4.02 -5.30
CA ARG A 190 -7.57 3.50 -6.43
C ARG A 190 -8.29 2.22 -6.06
N GLN A 191 -7.59 1.25 -5.45
CA GLN A 191 -8.15 -0.03 -5.07
C GLN A 191 -9.29 0.15 -4.06
N GLY A 192 -9.14 0.98 -3.03
CA GLY A 192 -10.22 1.30 -2.10
C GLY A 192 -11.46 1.90 -2.79
N PHE A 193 -11.27 2.80 -3.77
CA PHE A 193 -12.39 3.30 -4.58
C PHE A 193 -13.01 2.24 -5.49
N LYS A 194 -12.21 1.31 -6.02
CA LYS A 194 -12.71 0.17 -6.82
C LYS A 194 -13.60 -0.73 -5.96
N GLU A 195 -13.20 -1.03 -4.74
CA GLU A 195 -14.00 -1.79 -3.78
C GLU A 195 -15.31 -1.08 -3.44
N ALA A 196 -15.25 0.23 -3.15
CA ALA A 196 -16.45 1.02 -2.89
C ALA A 196 -17.47 1.02 -4.06
N GLN A 197 -16.98 0.91 -5.30
CA GLN A 197 -17.81 0.97 -6.51
C GLN A 197 -18.35 -0.42 -6.91
N ASP A 198 -17.51 -1.44 -6.91
CA ASP A 198 -17.79 -2.73 -7.54
C ASP A 198 -18.03 -3.84 -6.50
N PHE A 199 -17.52 -3.68 -5.27
CA PHE A 199 -17.59 -4.67 -4.18
C PHE A 199 -18.05 -4.03 -2.87
N PRO A 200 -19.23 -3.37 -2.83
CA PRO A 200 -19.65 -2.54 -1.70
C PRO A 200 -19.80 -3.30 -0.38
N ASP A 201 -19.95 -4.63 -0.42
CA ASP A 201 -20.09 -5.48 0.77
C ASP A 201 -18.74 -5.94 1.36
N ASP A 202 -17.62 -5.60 0.72
CA ASP A 202 -16.30 -6.03 1.19
C ASP A 202 -15.85 -5.26 2.43
N PHE A 203 -16.24 -3.99 2.58
CA PHE A 203 -15.78 -3.15 3.69
C PHE A 203 -16.89 -2.28 4.29
N ASP A 204 -16.90 -2.19 5.62
CA ASP A 204 -17.75 -1.24 6.37
C ASP A 204 -17.12 0.16 6.43
N GLY A 205 -15.79 0.26 6.25
CA GLY A 205 -15.06 1.53 6.27
C GLY A 205 -13.80 1.50 5.42
N ILE A 206 -13.62 2.53 4.59
CA ILE A 206 -12.53 2.62 3.60
C ILE A 206 -11.74 3.91 3.83
N VAL A 207 -10.42 3.78 3.99
CA VAL A 207 -9.47 4.90 3.98
C VAL A 207 -8.68 4.85 2.67
N ALA A 208 -8.96 5.78 1.76
CA ALA A 208 -8.36 5.86 0.43
C ALA A 208 -7.62 7.19 0.22
N GLY A 209 -6.29 7.16 0.34
CA GLY A 209 -5.40 8.33 0.17
C GLY A 209 -4.87 8.49 -1.26
N ALA A 210 -4.71 9.73 -1.72
CA ALA A 210 -4.15 10.10 -3.04
C ALA A 210 -4.53 9.14 -4.20
N PRO A 211 -5.83 8.94 -4.52
CA PRO A 211 -6.27 7.81 -5.32
C PRO A 211 -5.86 7.88 -6.81
N ALA A 212 -5.25 6.81 -7.33
CA ALA A 212 -4.94 6.66 -8.75
C ALA A 212 -6.14 6.22 -9.63
N PHE A 213 -7.35 6.73 -9.34
CA PHE A 213 -8.64 6.24 -9.85
C PHE A 213 -8.96 6.49 -11.34
N SER A 214 -8.58 7.65 -11.89
CA SER A 214 -8.69 7.96 -13.32
C SER A 214 -7.47 7.39 -14.06
N PHE A 215 -7.17 6.12 -13.82
CA PHE A 215 -5.86 5.50 -14.03
C PHE A 215 -5.30 5.66 -15.45
N ASN A 216 -6.16 5.52 -16.46
CA ASN A 216 -5.76 5.72 -17.86
C ASN A 216 -5.33 7.16 -18.10
N ASN A 217 -6.15 8.14 -17.69
CA ASN A 217 -5.84 9.56 -17.85
C ASN A 217 -4.63 9.98 -17.00
N LEU A 218 -4.49 9.44 -15.78
CA LEU A 218 -3.31 9.66 -14.94
C LEU A 218 -2.03 9.17 -15.63
N THR A 219 -2.09 7.99 -16.25
CA THR A 219 -0.96 7.41 -16.98
C THR A 219 -0.61 8.25 -18.22
N SER A 220 -1.62 8.69 -18.98
CA SER A 220 -1.45 9.60 -20.11
C SER A 220 -0.87 10.96 -19.68
N TRP A 221 -1.41 11.56 -18.63
CA TRP A 221 -0.95 12.83 -18.06
C TRP A 221 0.51 12.74 -17.61
N SER A 222 0.88 11.64 -16.94
CA SER A 222 2.26 11.39 -16.51
C SER A 222 3.22 11.26 -17.70
N GLY A 223 2.81 10.52 -18.74
CA GLY A 223 3.60 10.36 -19.95
C GLY A 223 3.76 11.64 -20.77
N HIS A 224 2.78 12.53 -20.71
CA HIS A 224 2.79 13.82 -21.42
C HIS A 224 3.94 14.73 -20.96
N PHE A 225 4.40 14.64 -19.71
CA PHE A 225 5.47 15.51 -19.22
C PHE A 225 6.78 15.39 -19.99
N LEU A 226 7.13 14.18 -20.46
CA LEU A 226 8.32 14.01 -21.30
C LEU A 226 8.18 14.75 -22.63
N LEU A 227 6.97 14.84 -23.17
CA LEU A 227 6.68 15.60 -24.39
C LEU A 227 6.78 17.12 -24.13
N ALA A 228 6.32 17.57 -22.96
CA ALA A 228 6.38 18.98 -22.57
C ALA A 228 7.82 19.44 -22.27
N THR A 229 8.58 18.68 -21.48
CA THR A 229 9.94 19.06 -21.08
C THR A 229 10.97 18.75 -22.15
N GLY A 230 10.75 17.73 -22.98
CA GLY A 230 11.80 17.11 -23.78
C GLY A 230 12.87 16.46 -22.89
N THR A 231 14.00 16.09 -23.50
CA THR A 231 15.15 15.51 -22.80
C THR A 231 16.17 16.58 -22.41
N GLU A 232 17.12 16.24 -21.55
CA GLU A 232 18.25 17.11 -21.21
C GLU A 232 18.93 17.67 -22.47
N GLY A 233 19.20 18.99 -22.46
CA GLY A 233 19.71 19.73 -23.61
C GLY A 233 18.65 20.31 -24.55
N SER A 234 17.38 19.91 -24.42
CA SER A 234 16.28 20.51 -25.19
C SER A 234 16.00 21.95 -24.71
N PRO A 235 15.58 22.88 -25.59
CA PRO A 235 15.26 24.26 -25.21
C PRO A 235 14.06 24.37 -24.25
N THR A 236 13.21 23.34 -24.21
CA THR A 236 12.06 23.18 -23.31
C THR A 236 12.42 22.59 -21.95
N PHE A 237 13.62 22.02 -21.80
CA PHE A 237 14.01 21.30 -20.60
C PHE A 237 14.37 22.27 -19.47
N LEU A 238 13.94 21.94 -18.25
CA LEU A 238 14.33 22.65 -17.03
C LEU A 238 15.22 21.74 -16.18
N SER A 239 16.37 22.28 -15.74
CA SER A 239 17.20 21.59 -14.76
C SER A 239 16.54 21.54 -13.38
N LYS A 240 17.07 20.71 -12.47
CA LYS A 240 16.61 20.66 -11.08
C LYS A 240 16.71 22.02 -10.38
N ASP A 241 17.79 22.76 -10.64
CA ASP A 241 17.98 24.09 -10.06
C ASP A 241 16.95 25.09 -10.60
N GLN A 242 16.59 24.99 -11.89
CA GLN A 242 15.53 25.82 -12.47
C GLN A 242 14.15 25.48 -11.89
N TRP A 243 13.85 24.20 -11.65
CA TRP A 243 12.64 23.82 -10.92
C TRP A 243 12.63 24.34 -9.48
N ALA A 244 13.76 24.35 -8.79
CA ALA A 244 13.86 24.95 -7.45
C ALA A 244 13.60 26.47 -7.47
N LEU A 245 14.03 27.16 -8.53
CA LEU A 245 13.69 28.58 -8.74
C LEU A 245 12.19 28.77 -8.98
N VAL A 246 11.56 27.90 -9.79
CA VAL A 246 10.11 27.91 -10.02
C VAL A 246 9.35 27.72 -8.71
N VAL A 247 9.71 26.72 -7.90
CA VAL A 247 9.05 26.46 -6.60
C VAL A 247 9.14 27.69 -5.67
N LYS A 248 10.31 28.34 -5.61
CA LYS A 248 10.48 29.54 -4.80
C LYS A 248 9.61 30.70 -5.29
N ASP A 249 9.49 30.87 -6.60
CA ASP A 249 8.67 31.93 -7.19
C ASP A 249 7.17 31.65 -7.03
N VAL A 250 6.76 30.37 -7.14
CA VAL A 250 5.41 29.91 -6.81
C VAL A 250 5.04 30.31 -5.39
N LEU A 251 5.88 30.01 -4.40
CA LEU A 251 5.63 30.42 -3.01
C LEU A 251 5.60 31.96 -2.86
N THR A 252 6.49 32.67 -3.56
CA THR A 252 6.47 34.15 -3.55
C THR A 252 5.14 34.72 -4.06
N GLN A 253 4.50 34.06 -5.03
CA GLN A 253 3.22 34.47 -5.60
C GLN A 253 2.00 33.97 -4.81
N CYS A 254 2.11 32.81 -4.14
CA CYS A 254 0.93 32.05 -3.69
C CYS A 254 0.88 31.70 -2.20
N ASP A 255 2.00 31.65 -1.47
CA ASP A 255 2.05 31.29 -0.03
C ASP A 255 1.12 32.20 0.79
N GLY A 256 1.25 33.52 0.59
CA GLY A 256 0.44 34.54 1.27
C GLY A 256 -1.08 34.54 0.98
N LEU A 257 -1.59 33.68 0.09
CA LEU A 257 -3.01 33.71 -0.32
C LEU A 257 -3.96 33.26 0.80
N ASP A 258 -3.50 32.41 1.71
CA ASP A 258 -4.27 31.98 2.89
C ASP A 258 -4.11 32.91 4.11
N GLY A 259 -3.28 33.95 3.99
CA GLY A 259 -3.00 34.92 5.05
C GLY A 259 -1.77 34.62 5.90
N HIS A 260 -1.05 33.53 5.65
CA HIS A 260 0.23 33.20 6.27
C HIS A 260 1.35 33.12 5.23
N VAL A 261 2.59 33.32 5.66
CA VAL A 261 3.77 33.14 4.80
C VAL A 261 4.68 32.17 5.52
N ASP A 262 4.38 30.88 5.37
CA ASP A 262 5.01 29.78 6.10
C ASP A 262 5.61 28.72 5.18
N GLY A 263 5.57 28.95 3.87
CA GLY A 263 6.09 28.06 2.85
C GLY A 263 5.12 26.96 2.44
N ILE A 264 3.84 27.10 2.77
CA ILE A 264 2.76 26.18 2.41
C ILE A 264 1.75 26.93 1.53
N ILE A 265 1.10 26.22 0.62
CA ILE A 265 -0.06 26.74 -0.11
C ILE A 265 -1.25 25.93 0.39
N GLU A 266 -2.03 26.51 1.30
CA GLU A 266 -3.10 25.80 2.00
C GLU A 266 -4.25 25.41 1.05
N ASP A 267 -4.54 26.26 0.06
CA ASP A 267 -5.48 26.00 -1.03
C ASP A 267 -4.84 26.28 -2.39
N PRO A 268 -4.30 25.24 -3.07
CA PRO A 268 -3.67 25.39 -4.38
C PRO A 268 -4.61 25.87 -5.50
N ASP A 269 -5.94 25.76 -5.34
CA ASP A 269 -6.89 26.20 -6.37
C ASP A 269 -6.86 27.74 -6.55
N LEU A 270 -6.49 28.47 -5.48
CA LEU A 270 -6.33 29.92 -5.49
C LEU A 270 -5.04 30.38 -6.19
N CYS A 271 -4.05 29.50 -6.32
CA CYS A 271 -2.74 29.84 -6.86
C CYS A 271 -2.76 29.87 -8.40
N GLN A 272 -2.91 31.06 -8.96
CA GLN A 272 -2.83 31.29 -10.41
C GLN A 272 -1.41 31.74 -10.82
N TYR A 273 -0.45 30.84 -10.67
CA TYR A 273 0.98 31.12 -10.88
C TYR A 273 1.31 31.59 -12.31
N ARG A 274 2.20 32.59 -12.42
CA ARG A 274 2.69 33.12 -13.70
C ARG A 274 4.21 33.04 -13.79
N PRO A 275 4.78 32.14 -14.62
CA PRO A 275 6.24 31.96 -14.72
C PRO A 275 6.98 33.10 -15.45
N GLU A 276 6.27 34.05 -16.07
CA GLU A 276 6.90 35.16 -16.80
C GLU A 276 7.75 36.08 -15.92
N SER A 277 7.45 36.13 -14.61
CA SER A 277 8.28 36.80 -13.59
C SER A 277 9.74 36.33 -13.60
N LEU A 278 9.97 35.07 -13.97
CA LEU A 278 11.28 34.44 -14.01
C LEU A 278 11.97 34.55 -15.37
N ILE A 279 11.36 35.17 -16.39
CA ILE A 279 12.00 35.31 -17.70
C ILE A 279 13.25 36.20 -17.57
N CYS A 280 14.35 35.72 -18.13
CA CYS A 280 15.64 36.42 -18.08
C CYS A 280 15.56 37.86 -18.62
N GLY A 281 15.98 38.82 -17.79
CA GLY A 281 16.19 40.20 -18.21
C GLY A 281 17.44 40.38 -19.10
N ALA A 282 17.55 41.54 -19.74
CA ALA A 282 18.68 41.82 -20.64
C ALA A 282 20.04 41.68 -19.91
N GLY A 283 20.90 40.80 -20.42
CA GLY A 283 22.24 40.56 -19.87
C GLY A 283 22.30 39.61 -18.67
N ASN A 284 21.15 39.08 -18.20
CA ASN A 284 21.12 37.99 -17.22
C ASN A 284 20.82 36.66 -17.92
N SER A 285 21.62 35.64 -17.63
CA SER A 285 21.37 34.25 -18.06
C SER A 285 21.46 33.25 -16.90
N THR A 286 21.67 33.75 -15.68
CA THR A 286 21.81 32.93 -14.47
C THR A 286 20.63 33.19 -13.54
N SER A 287 20.06 32.11 -12.99
CA SER A 287 18.92 32.16 -12.07
C SER A 287 17.62 32.72 -12.66
N CYS A 288 17.36 32.43 -13.93
CA CYS A 288 16.13 32.79 -14.64
C CYS A 288 15.76 31.71 -15.67
N LEU A 289 14.60 31.85 -16.30
CA LEU A 289 14.09 30.97 -17.36
C LEU A 289 14.18 31.66 -18.72
N THR A 290 14.39 30.88 -19.78
CA THR A 290 14.07 31.35 -21.14
C THR A 290 12.56 31.47 -21.32
N GLY A 291 12.11 32.21 -22.34
CA GLY A 291 10.69 32.25 -22.70
C GLY A 291 10.12 30.86 -23.01
N THR A 292 10.90 30.01 -23.68
CA THR A 292 10.52 28.61 -23.96
C THR A 292 10.37 27.79 -22.68
N GLN A 293 11.27 27.94 -21.72
CA GLN A 293 11.17 27.24 -20.43
C GLN A 293 9.99 27.74 -19.59
N ALA A 294 9.70 29.05 -19.60
CA ALA A 294 8.52 29.59 -18.94
C ALA A 294 7.22 29.02 -19.56
N GLU A 295 7.17 28.83 -20.88
CA GLU A 295 6.05 28.17 -21.55
C GLU A 295 5.94 26.68 -21.16
N THR A 296 7.07 25.96 -21.03
CA THR A 296 7.05 24.59 -20.49
C THR A 296 6.42 24.56 -19.08
N VAL A 297 6.82 25.48 -18.20
CA VAL A 297 6.26 25.56 -16.84
C VAL A 297 4.77 25.85 -16.87
N ARG A 298 4.31 26.76 -17.74
CA ARG A 298 2.88 27.02 -17.95
C ARG A 298 2.15 25.75 -18.39
N SER A 299 2.70 25.01 -19.35
CA SER A 299 2.12 23.75 -19.83
C SER A 299 2.05 22.69 -18.72
N VAL A 300 3.05 22.62 -17.83
CA VAL A 300 3.06 21.67 -16.70
C VAL A 300 1.93 21.95 -15.71
N PHE A 301 1.59 23.23 -15.50
CA PHE A 301 0.51 23.67 -14.62
C PHE A 301 -0.83 23.90 -15.36
N SER A 302 -0.97 23.36 -16.57
CA SER A 302 -2.21 23.44 -17.36
C SER A 302 -2.88 22.07 -17.47
N ASP A 303 -4.20 22.09 -17.66
CA ASP A 303 -4.98 20.90 -17.97
C ASP A 303 -4.53 20.21 -19.26
N VAL A 304 -4.64 18.88 -19.29
CA VAL A 304 -4.38 18.07 -20.48
C VAL A 304 -5.70 17.71 -21.15
N TYR A 305 -5.85 18.09 -22.42
CA TYR A 305 -6.98 17.74 -23.27
C TYR A 305 -6.53 16.73 -24.34
N GLY A 306 -7.42 15.80 -24.72
CA GLY A 306 -7.20 14.79 -25.77
C GLY A 306 -7.82 15.15 -27.11
#